data_AF-A0A4R2KQH3-F1
#
_entry.id   AF-A0A4R2KQH3-F1
#
_cell.length_a   1.000
_cell.length_b   1.000
_cell.length_c   1.000
_cell.angle_alpha   90.00
_cell.angle_beta   90.00
_cell.angle_gamma   90.00
#
_symmetry.space_group_name_H-M   'P 1'
#
loop_
_entity.id
_entity.type
_entity.pdbx_description
1 polymer ?
#
loop_
_entity_poly.entity_id
_entity_poly.type
_entity_poly.pdbx_seq_one_letter_code
_entity_poly.pdbx_strand_id
1 'polypeptide(L)'
;MTDLTSLIALAAPATELAVKVLQQGADKLTAQVGADAAAAMLGAWSWLKGRLLPTPAAAAAVKDLEARPADPDNQADFRKQLRKALEADPALATELKQWLDRAGARGAVTTQTLTQTGIGNQGVQLSGHGNQVDIG
;
A
#
# COMPACT_ATOMS: atom_id res chain seq x y z
N MET A 1 -3.38 -8.24 -19.57
CA MET A 1 -4.35 -7.12 -19.63
C MET A 1 -4.58 -6.66 -18.20
N THR A 2 -4.16 -5.46 -17.84
CA THR A 2 -4.42 -4.90 -16.51
C THR A 2 -5.84 -4.37 -16.50
N ASP A 3 -6.75 -5.05 -15.81
CA ASP A 3 -8.17 -4.67 -15.77
C ASP A 3 -8.35 -3.34 -15.01
N LEU A 4 -9.26 -2.48 -15.48
CA LEU A 4 -9.61 -1.19 -14.85
C LEU A 4 -9.96 -1.34 -13.36
N THR A 5 -10.57 -2.46 -12.97
CA THR A 5 -10.90 -2.79 -11.58
C THR A 5 -9.64 -2.96 -10.74
N SER A 6 -8.59 -3.56 -11.31
CA SER A 6 -7.30 -3.75 -10.62
C SER A 6 -6.57 -2.43 -10.39
N LEU A 7 -6.68 -1.50 -11.34
CA LEU A 7 -6.09 -0.16 -11.22
C LEU A 7 -6.77 0.66 -10.11
N ILE A 8 -8.10 0.60 -10.02
CA ILE A 8 -8.88 1.28 -8.97
C ILE A 8 -8.62 0.66 -7.60
N ALA A 9 -8.44 -0.67 -7.55
CA ALA A 9 -8.11 -1.41 -6.34
C ALA A 9 -6.72 -1.09 -5.78
N LEU A 10 -5.75 -0.71 -6.63
CA LEU A 10 -4.41 -0.29 -6.22
C LEU A 10 -4.35 1.20 -5.85
N ALA A 11 -5.13 2.06 -6.52
CA ALA A 11 -5.09 3.49 -6.29
C ALA A 11 -5.58 3.90 -4.88
N ALA A 12 -6.58 3.20 -4.32
CA ALA A 12 -7.07 3.44 -2.95
C ALA A 12 -5.99 3.25 -1.88
N PRO A 13 -5.42 2.03 -1.73
CA PRO A 13 -4.44 1.75 -0.68
C PRO A 13 -3.15 2.55 -0.88
N ALA A 14 -2.78 2.89 -2.12
CA ALA A 14 -1.65 3.79 -2.39
C ALA A 14 -1.92 5.21 -1.88
N THR A 15 -3.14 5.72 -2.07
CA THR A 15 -3.54 7.04 -1.55
C THR A 15 -3.55 7.03 -0.03
N GLU A 16 -4.13 6.00 0.60
CA GLU A 16 -4.12 5.89 2.07
C GLU A 16 -2.71 5.75 2.65
N LEU A 17 -1.82 5.01 2.00
CA LEU A 17 -0.42 4.90 2.40
C LEU A 17 0.24 6.28 2.36
N ALA A 18 0.10 7.02 1.26
CA ALA A 18 0.65 8.36 1.12
C ALA A 18 0.13 9.29 2.22
N VAL A 19 -1.19 9.30 2.43
CA VAL A 19 -1.86 10.08 3.46
C VAL A 19 -1.36 9.72 4.86
N LYS A 20 -1.22 8.44 5.19
CA LYS A 20 -0.67 7.99 6.48
C LYS A 20 0.77 8.43 6.66
N VAL A 21 1.62 8.27 5.65
CA VAL A 21 3.03 8.70 5.67
C VAL A 21 3.13 10.21 5.93
N LEU A 22 2.30 11.00 5.25
CA LEU A 22 2.30 12.47 5.36
C LEU A 22 1.72 12.95 6.70
N GLN A 23 0.63 12.34 7.18
CA GLN A 23 -0.02 12.76 8.43
C GLN A 23 0.73 12.30 9.68
N GLN A 24 1.26 11.08 9.67
CA GLN A 24 1.87 10.49 10.86
C GLN A 24 3.37 10.80 10.93
N GLY A 25 4.04 11.00 9.79
CA GLY A 25 5.48 11.22 9.72
C GLY A 25 6.30 9.96 10.03
N ALA A 26 7.60 10.01 9.71
CA ALA A 26 8.49 8.85 9.80
C ALA A 26 8.59 8.25 11.21
N ASP A 27 8.63 9.09 12.24
CA ASP A 27 8.82 8.69 13.64
C ASP A 27 7.59 7.91 14.17
N LYS A 28 6.38 8.47 13.97
CA LYS A 28 5.13 7.83 14.39
C LYS A 28 4.80 6.58 13.56
N LEU A 29 5.15 6.55 12.27
CA LEU A 29 5.07 5.31 11.49
C LEU A 29 5.98 4.24 12.08
N THR A 30 7.24 4.58 12.33
CA THR A 30 8.23 3.65 12.88
C THR A 30 7.75 3.08 14.22
N ALA A 31 7.14 3.90 15.07
CA ALA A 31 6.58 3.45 16.34
C ALA A 31 5.37 2.50 16.18
N GLN A 32 4.54 2.67 15.14
CA GLN A 32 3.31 1.87 14.95
C GLN A 32 3.53 0.58 14.17
N VAL A 33 4.36 0.61 13.13
CA VAL A 33 4.55 -0.53 12.20
C VAL A 33 5.97 -1.11 12.23
N GLY A 34 6.88 -0.49 12.98
CA GLY A 34 8.29 -0.86 13.03
C GLY A 34 9.14 -0.17 11.94
N ALA A 35 10.44 -0.05 12.19
CA ALA A 35 11.37 0.72 11.37
C ALA A 35 11.43 0.27 9.90
N ASP A 36 11.40 -1.03 9.66
CA ASP A 36 11.52 -1.57 8.31
C ASP A 36 10.22 -1.41 7.51
N ALA A 37 9.05 -1.63 8.12
CA ALA A 37 7.77 -1.36 7.46
C ALA A 37 7.58 0.15 7.19
N ALA A 38 7.99 1.01 8.14
CA ALA A 38 7.98 2.45 7.95
C ALA A 38 8.92 2.89 6.82
N ALA A 39 10.13 2.32 6.75
CA ALA A 39 11.07 2.56 5.66
C ALA A 39 10.52 2.08 4.31
N ALA A 40 9.81 0.94 4.27
CA ALA A 40 9.14 0.47 3.07
C ALA A 40 8.01 1.42 2.61
N MET A 41 7.20 1.94 3.54
CA MET A 41 6.14 2.91 3.25
C MET A 41 6.71 4.25 2.75
N LEU A 42 7.75 4.78 3.41
CA LEU A 42 8.44 5.99 2.99
C LEU A 42 9.12 5.81 1.62
N GLY A 43 9.75 4.66 1.40
CA GLY A 43 10.36 4.28 0.13
C GLY A 43 9.33 4.18 -1.00
N ALA A 44 8.19 3.53 -0.74
CA ALA A 44 7.08 3.43 -1.68
C ALA A 44 6.56 4.82 -2.07
N TRP A 45 6.36 5.71 -1.09
CA TRP A 45 5.93 7.09 -1.35
C TRP A 45 6.95 7.86 -2.18
N SER A 46 8.23 7.78 -1.84
CA SER A 46 9.31 8.47 -2.57
C SER A 46 9.41 7.98 -4.03
N TRP A 47 9.38 6.66 -4.24
CA TRP A 47 9.36 6.06 -5.57
C TRP A 47 8.14 6.49 -6.38
N LEU A 48 6.95 6.49 -5.76
CA LEU A 48 5.71 6.88 -6.41
C LEU A 48 5.75 8.34 -6.85
N LYS A 49 6.23 9.24 -5.99
CA LYS A 49 6.46 10.65 -6.37
C LYS A 49 7.38 10.77 -7.58
N GLY A 50 8.50 10.04 -7.58
CA GLY A 50 9.45 9.98 -8.70
C GLY A 50 8.78 9.62 -10.04
N ARG A 51 7.78 8.74 -10.01
CA ARG A 51 7.02 8.34 -11.20
C ARG A 51 5.90 9.29 -11.58
N LEU A 52 5.30 10.00 -10.63
CA LEU A 52 4.22 10.95 -10.88
C LEU A 52 4.73 12.34 -11.30
N LEU A 53 5.93 12.73 -10.87
CA LEU A 53 6.63 13.97 -11.23
C LEU A 53 6.68 14.28 -12.75
N PRO A 54 6.99 13.32 -13.65
CA PRO A 54 6.97 13.58 -15.10
C PRO A 54 5.57 13.90 -15.66
N THR A 55 4.50 13.61 -14.91
CA THR A 55 3.13 13.96 -15.30
C THR A 55 2.70 15.23 -14.56
N PRO A 56 2.55 16.39 -15.22
CA PRO A 56 2.28 17.66 -14.54
C PRO A 56 0.98 17.64 -13.72
N ALA A 57 -0.05 16.94 -14.22
CA ALA A 57 -1.31 16.78 -13.49
C ALA A 57 -1.14 15.94 -12.21
N ALA A 58 -0.35 14.86 -12.26
CA ALA A 58 -0.09 14.04 -11.09
C ALA A 58 0.87 14.72 -10.10
N ALA A 59 1.84 15.50 -10.59
CA ALA A 59 2.73 16.31 -9.77
C ALA A 59 1.97 17.37 -8.96
N ALA A 60 0.96 18.02 -9.59
CA ALA A 60 0.06 18.94 -8.89
C ALA A 60 -0.71 18.22 -7.77
N ALA A 61 -1.30 17.05 -8.07
CA ALA A 61 -2.03 16.26 -7.09
C ALA A 61 -1.15 15.77 -5.92
N VAL A 62 0.10 15.39 -6.19
CA VAL A 62 1.09 15.06 -5.15
C VAL A 62 1.32 16.26 -4.24
N LYS A 63 1.59 17.44 -4.80
CA LYS A 63 1.87 18.66 -4.03
C LYS A 63 0.68 19.09 -3.18
N ASP A 64 -0.52 18.94 -3.74
CA ASP A 64 -1.77 19.27 -3.07
C ASP A 64 -2.07 18.29 -1.92
N LEU A 65 -1.80 16.99 -2.11
CA LEU A 65 -1.84 15.99 -1.04
C LEU A 65 -0.78 16.24 0.04
N GLU A 66 0.43 16.68 -0.34
CA GLU A 66 1.49 17.05 0.62
C GLU A 66 1.11 18.28 1.45
N ALA A 67 0.41 19.24 0.84
CA ALA A 67 -0.06 20.44 1.53
C ALA A 67 -1.23 20.15 2.48
N ARG A 68 -2.17 19.30 2.07
CA ARG A 68 -3.34 18.92 2.88
C ARG A 68 -3.68 17.44 2.70
N PRO A 69 -2.98 16.54 3.41
CA PRO A 69 -3.20 15.10 3.27
C PRO A 69 -4.54 14.63 3.85
N ALA A 70 -5.16 15.42 4.74
CA ALA A 70 -6.47 15.12 5.32
C ALA A 70 -7.65 15.62 4.49
N ASP A 71 -7.40 16.36 3.40
CA ASP A 71 -8.45 16.90 2.55
C ASP A 71 -9.00 15.80 1.60
N PRO A 72 -10.31 15.51 1.63
CA PRO A 72 -10.89 14.45 0.81
C PRO A 72 -10.87 14.77 -0.68
N ASP A 73 -10.88 16.04 -1.09
CA ASP A 73 -10.82 16.45 -2.49
C ASP A 73 -9.42 16.18 -3.04
N ASN A 74 -8.39 16.54 -2.27
CA ASN A 74 -6.98 16.29 -2.60
C ASN A 74 -6.69 14.77 -2.72
N GLN A 75 -7.26 13.97 -1.82
CA GLN A 75 -7.19 12.50 -1.91
C GLN A 75 -7.88 11.96 -3.15
N ALA A 76 -9.06 12.51 -3.50
CA ALA A 76 -9.81 12.09 -4.68
C ALA A 76 -9.07 12.46 -5.98
N ASP A 77 -8.48 13.65 -6.07
CA ASP A 77 -7.71 14.07 -7.24
C ASP A 77 -6.43 13.24 -7.38
N PHE A 78 -5.68 13.02 -6.28
CA PHE A 78 -4.51 12.14 -6.29
C PHE A 78 -4.86 10.74 -6.79
N ARG A 79 -5.95 10.14 -6.27
CA ARG A 79 -6.42 8.83 -6.71
C ARG A 79 -6.76 8.79 -8.19
N LYS A 80 -7.39 9.85 -8.70
CA LYS A 80 -7.75 10.00 -10.11
C LYS A 80 -6.50 10.12 -11.00
N GLN A 81 -5.54 10.97 -10.63
CA GLN A 81 -4.30 11.11 -11.40
C GLN A 81 -3.44 9.85 -11.35
N LEU A 82 -3.37 9.19 -10.20
CA LEU A 82 -2.68 7.91 -10.03
C LEU A 82 -3.28 6.84 -10.95
N ARG A 83 -4.61 6.73 -11.02
CA ARG A 83 -5.28 5.83 -11.95
C ARG A 83 -4.87 6.11 -13.40
N LYS A 84 -4.87 7.37 -13.82
CA LYS A 84 -4.45 7.74 -15.18
C LYS A 84 -2.99 7.40 -15.46
N ALA A 85 -2.10 7.57 -14.48
CA ALA A 85 -0.69 7.19 -14.60
C ALA A 85 -0.53 5.67 -14.72
N LEU A 86 -1.31 4.89 -13.96
CA LEU A 86 -1.34 3.43 -14.05
C LEU A 86 -1.94 2.92 -15.37
N GLU A 87 -2.91 3.64 -15.94
CA GLU A 87 -3.47 3.35 -17.26
C GLU A 87 -2.46 3.63 -18.38
N ALA A 88 -1.66 4.70 -18.22
CA ALA A 88 -0.60 5.06 -19.17
C ALA A 88 0.61 4.11 -19.08
N ASP A 89 0.93 3.60 -17.89
CA ASP A 89 2.05 2.70 -17.65
C ASP A 89 1.62 1.45 -16.84
N PRO A 90 1.33 0.33 -17.52
CA PRO A 90 0.90 -0.90 -16.84
C PRO A 90 2.03 -1.57 -16.04
N ALA A 91 3.30 -1.24 -16.30
CA ALA A 91 4.43 -1.73 -15.49
C ALA A 91 4.42 -1.08 -14.10
N LEU A 92 4.11 0.22 -14.03
CA LEU A 92 3.92 0.98 -12.80
C LEU A 92 2.86 0.33 -11.90
N ALA A 93 1.79 -0.23 -12.46
CA ALA A 93 0.77 -0.95 -11.68
C ALA A 93 1.32 -2.21 -11.01
N THR A 94 2.19 -2.93 -11.70
CA THR A 94 2.84 -4.14 -11.16
C THR A 94 3.83 -3.77 -10.06
N GLU A 95 4.64 -2.72 -10.28
CA GLU A 95 5.58 -2.21 -9.28
C GLU A 95 4.86 -1.64 -8.05
N LEU A 96 3.79 -0.86 -8.25
CA LEU A 96 2.98 -0.31 -7.16
C LEU A 96 2.37 -1.42 -6.30
N LYS A 97 1.89 -2.49 -6.92
CA LYS A 97 1.39 -3.67 -6.20
C LYS A 97 2.49 -4.28 -5.31
N GLN A 98 3.71 -4.40 -5.81
CA GLN A 98 4.84 -4.93 -5.02
C GLN A 98 5.23 -3.99 -3.86
N TRP A 99 5.19 -2.68 -4.07
CA TRP A 99 5.43 -1.70 -3.01
C TRP A 99 4.34 -1.73 -1.94
N LEU A 100 3.06 -1.83 -2.36
CA LEU A 100 1.92 -1.99 -1.45
C LEU A 100 1.97 -3.31 -0.70
N ASP A 101 2.37 -4.40 -1.36
CA ASP A 101 2.60 -5.68 -0.71
C ASP A 101 3.73 -5.56 0.31
N ARG A 102 4.88 -4.97 -0.03
CA ARG A 102 5.98 -4.77 0.94
C ARG A 102 5.57 -3.88 2.12
N ALA A 103 4.80 -2.83 1.87
CA ALA A 103 4.31 -1.91 2.90
C ALA A 103 3.17 -2.51 3.75
N GLY A 104 2.34 -3.37 3.16
CA GLY A 104 1.18 -4.01 3.79
C GLY A 104 1.50 -5.36 4.44
N ALA A 105 2.42 -6.15 3.89
CA ALA A 105 2.80 -7.50 4.33
C ALA A 105 3.50 -7.53 5.69
N ARG A 106 3.80 -6.37 6.29
CA ARG A 106 4.28 -6.27 7.67
C ARG A 106 3.21 -5.87 8.68
N GLY A 107 2.02 -5.46 8.23
CA GLY A 107 0.86 -5.14 9.07
C GLY A 107 -0.36 -6.04 8.81
N ALA A 108 -0.41 -6.74 7.67
CA ALA A 108 -1.33 -7.81 7.40
C ALA A 108 -0.64 -9.13 7.72
N VAL A 109 -1.06 -9.72 8.84
CA VAL A 109 -1.29 -11.16 8.88
C VAL A 109 -1.77 -11.58 7.49
N THR A 110 -0.94 -12.34 6.78
CA THR A 110 -1.35 -13.39 5.86
C THR A 110 -2.66 -13.04 5.12
N THR A 111 -2.60 -12.24 4.06
CA THR A 111 -3.46 -12.58 2.93
C THR A 111 -2.75 -13.71 2.20
N GLN A 112 -2.75 -14.89 2.83
CA GLN A 112 -2.63 -16.13 2.12
C GLN A 112 -3.75 -16.11 1.09
N THR A 113 -3.43 -15.68 -0.12
CA THR A 113 -4.23 -16.06 -1.29
C THR A 113 -3.94 -17.54 -1.49
N LEU A 114 -4.52 -18.36 -0.62
CA LEU A 114 -4.71 -19.77 -0.85
C LEU A 114 -5.75 -19.86 -1.95
N THR A 115 -5.31 -19.73 -3.20
CA THR A 115 -5.92 -20.53 -4.26
C THR A 115 -5.47 -21.97 -4.02
N GLN A 116 -5.90 -22.55 -2.90
CA GLN A 116 -5.67 -23.95 -2.59
C GLN A 116 -6.97 -24.69 -2.83
N THR A 117 -7.13 -25.10 -4.08
CA THR A 117 -8.05 -26.17 -4.46
C THR A 117 -7.51 -27.45 -3.84
N GLY A 118 -7.86 -27.72 -2.58
CA GLY A 118 -7.45 -28.93 -1.87
C GLY A 118 -8.14 -29.03 -0.51
N ILE A 119 -9.02 -30.02 -0.36
CA ILE A 119 -9.76 -30.28 0.88
C ILE A 119 -8.77 -30.72 1.96
N GLY A 120 -8.71 -29.98 3.07
CA GLY A 120 -8.20 -30.50 4.36
C GLY A 120 -6.86 -29.97 4.88
N ASN A 121 -6.69 -28.64 5.04
CA ASN A 121 -5.57 -28.09 5.80
C ASN A 121 -6.02 -27.40 7.09
N GLN A 122 -5.58 -27.92 8.24
CA GLN A 122 -5.65 -27.24 9.54
C GLN A 122 -4.49 -26.23 9.61
N GLY A 123 -4.77 -24.97 9.29
CA GLY A 123 -3.83 -23.87 9.46
C GLY A 123 -3.82 -23.40 10.91
N VAL A 124 -2.89 -23.91 11.72
CA VAL A 124 -2.60 -23.36 13.05
C VAL A 124 -1.81 -22.07 12.86
N GLN A 125 -2.49 -20.93 12.98
CA GLN A 125 -1.88 -19.60 12.91
C GLN A 125 -1.51 -19.13 14.32
N LEU A 126 -0.28 -19.41 14.76
CA LEU A 126 0.22 -19.00 16.05
C LEU A 126 0.83 -17.60 15.92
N SER A 127 0.12 -16.59 16.43
CA SER A 127 0.72 -15.31 16.82
C SER A 127 0.37 -15.07 18.28
N GLY A 128 1.26 -15.48 19.17
CA GLY A 128 1.10 -15.30 20.62
C GLY A 128 2.02 -16.22 21.39
N HIS A 129 2.94 -15.64 22.17
CA HIS A 129 3.87 -16.37 23.02
C HIS A 129 3.09 -17.18 24.08
N GLY A 130 3.35 -18.50 24.17
CA GLY A 130 3.03 -19.31 25.36
C GLY A 130 1.83 -20.26 25.32
N ASN A 131 1.54 -20.96 24.21
CA ASN A 131 0.53 -22.04 24.23
C ASN A 131 1.19 -23.43 24.13
N GLN A 132 1.10 -24.19 25.22
CA GLN A 132 1.38 -25.61 25.26
C GLN A 132 0.17 -26.36 24.70
N VAL A 133 0.36 -27.06 23.58
CA VAL A 133 -0.66 -27.94 23.00
C VAL A 133 -0.38 -29.34 23.52
N ASP A 134 -1.21 -29.81 24.45
CA ASP A 134 -1.26 -31.22 24.85
C ASP A 134 -2.19 -31.95 23.89
N ILE A 135 -1.70 -33.01 23.25
CA ILE A 135 -2.51 -33.90 22.42
C ILE A 135 -2.45 -35.26 23.10
N GLY A 136 -3.44 -35.52 23.96
CA GLY A 136 -3.75 -36.82 24.56
C GLY A 136 -5.17 -37.24 24.19
#